data_AF-A0A8J6J231-F1
#
_entry.id   AF-A0A8J6J231-F1
#
_cell.length_a   1.000
_cell.length_b   1.000
_cell.length_c   1.000
_cell.angle_alpha   90.00
_cell.angle_beta   90.00
_cell.angle_gamma   90.00
#
_symmetry.space_group_name_H-M   'P 1'
#
loop_
_entity.id
_entity.type
_entity.pdbx_description
1 polymer ?
#
loop_
_entity_poly.entity_id
_entity_poly.type
_entity_poly.pdbx_seq_one_letter_code
_entity_poly.pdbx_strand_id
1 'polypeptide(L)'
;MEGSILAQRERVSLGNGMALRLLSALEILQARREAGELAGEDRERALCSNACLLARALEQEEEHKPVFSDGRAVLAGLTVEEIGGLARRWSQLRLESDPGLNVTEEELENVKKNSGATRKSGCGGGC
;
A
#
# COMPACT_ATOMS: atom_id res chain seq x y z
N MET A 1 -16.26 -1.71 -20.04
CA MET A 1 -15.27 -1.01 -19.18
C MET A 1 -14.39 -2.08 -18.60
N GLU A 2 -13.18 -2.16 -19.14
CA GLU A 2 -12.24 -3.26 -18.93
C GLU A 2 -11.45 -3.00 -17.65
N GLY A 3 -11.69 -3.82 -16.61
CA GLY A 3 -10.88 -3.83 -15.41
C GLY A 3 -9.53 -4.47 -15.74
N SER A 4 -8.47 -3.68 -15.76
CA SER A 4 -7.10 -4.20 -15.80
C SER A 4 -6.88 -5.10 -14.56
N ILE A 5 -6.08 -6.17 -14.65
CA ILE A 5 -5.69 -6.93 -13.44
C ILE A 5 -4.81 -6.06 -12.51
N LEU A 6 -4.26 -4.97 -13.05
CA LEU A 6 -3.63 -3.89 -12.30
C LEU A 6 -4.61 -2.79 -11.86
N ALA A 7 -5.91 -2.88 -12.18
CA ALA A 7 -6.96 -2.06 -11.56
C ALA A 7 -7.28 -2.57 -10.14
N GLN A 8 -6.22 -2.99 -9.46
CA GLN A 8 -6.25 -3.47 -8.09
C GLN A 8 -6.57 -2.28 -7.19
N ARG A 9 -7.28 -2.53 -6.10
CA ARG A 9 -7.71 -1.46 -5.21
C ARG A 9 -6.49 -0.94 -4.45
N GLU A 10 -5.87 0.12 -4.98
CA GLU A 10 -4.70 0.74 -4.35
C GLU A 10 -5.05 1.54 -3.11
N ARG A 11 -6.34 1.90 -2.93
CA ARG A 11 -6.84 2.70 -1.81
C ARG A 11 -8.21 2.26 -1.30
N VAL A 12 -8.44 2.43 0.00
CA VAL A 12 -9.75 2.29 0.64
C VAL A 12 -10.10 3.55 1.44
N SER A 13 -11.28 4.11 1.17
CA SER A 13 -11.83 5.24 1.94
C SER A 13 -12.25 4.78 3.33
N LEU A 14 -12.01 5.63 4.34
CA LEU A 14 -12.43 5.39 5.72
C LEU A 14 -13.76 6.07 6.06
N GLY A 15 -14.33 6.88 5.15
CA GLY A 15 -15.61 7.57 5.33
C GLY A 15 -15.55 8.84 6.19
N ASN A 16 -14.36 9.29 6.56
CA ASN A 16 -14.11 10.48 7.38
C ASN A 16 -13.10 11.45 6.74
N GLY A 17 -13.05 11.50 5.40
CA GLY A 17 -12.11 12.34 4.66
C GLY A 17 -10.67 11.80 4.62
N MET A 18 -10.44 10.60 5.17
CA MET A 18 -9.17 9.90 5.10
C MET A 18 -9.29 8.61 4.29
N ALA A 19 -8.18 8.18 3.71
CA ALA A 19 -8.06 6.93 2.99
C ALA A 19 -6.79 6.19 3.42
N LEU A 20 -6.83 4.86 3.36
CA LEU A 20 -5.64 4.02 3.44
C LEU A 20 -5.19 3.65 2.03
N ARG A 21 -3.89 3.71 1.76
CA ARG A 21 -3.30 3.26 0.50
C ARG A 21 -2.32 2.12 0.66
N LEU A 22 -2.09 1.37 -0.41
CA LEU A 22 -0.99 0.44 -0.50
C LEU A 22 0.35 1.19 -0.49
N LEU A 23 1.35 0.53 0.09
CA LEU A 23 2.71 1.03 0.16
C LEU A 23 3.59 0.22 -0.78
N SER A 24 4.52 0.89 -1.43
CA SER A 24 5.60 0.22 -2.15
C SER A 24 6.49 -0.58 -1.19
N ALA A 25 7.23 -1.55 -1.72
CA ALA A 25 8.19 -2.33 -0.94
C ALA A 25 9.24 -1.44 -0.25
N LEU A 26 9.68 -0.36 -0.91
CA LEU A 26 10.64 0.58 -0.35
C LEU A 26 10.07 1.31 0.87
N GLU A 27 8.82 1.77 0.79
CA GLU A 27 8.14 2.47 1.89
C GLU A 27 7.95 1.56 3.10
N ILE A 28 7.65 0.27 2.88
CA ILE A 28 7.59 -0.72 3.97
C ILE A 28 8.96 -0.87 4.64
N LEU A 29 10.05 -0.93 3.87
CA LEU A 29 11.40 -1.01 4.43
C LEU A 29 11.79 0.26 5.19
N GLN A 30 11.41 1.44 4.68
CA GLN A 30 11.62 2.72 5.35
C GLN A 30 10.85 2.78 6.69
N ALA A 31 9.57 2.39 6.69
CA ALA A 31 8.77 2.34 7.90
C ALA A 31 9.36 1.39 8.96
N ARG A 32 9.90 0.24 8.54
CA ARG A 32 10.55 -0.71 9.46
C ARG A 32 11.85 -0.18 10.06
N ARG A 33 12.64 0.56 9.28
CA ARG A 33 13.87 1.21 9.78
C ARG A 33 13.53 2.29 10.80
N GLU A 34 12.61 3.19 10.45
CA GLU A 34 12.13 4.24 11.35
C GLU A 34 11.55 3.65 12.64
N ALA A 35 10.73 2.60 12.55
CA ALA A 35 10.19 1.92 13.72
C ALA A 35 11.27 1.29 14.60
N GLY A 36 12.36 0.80 13.99
CA GLY A 36 13.51 0.27 14.72
C GLY A 36 14.30 1.35 15.46
N GLU A 37 14.37 2.57 14.92
CA GLU A 37 14.98 3.72 15.59
C GLU A 37 14.05 4.33 16.65
N LEU A 38 12.73 4.25 16.45
CA LEU A 38 11.73 4.81 17.34
C LEU A 38 11.46 3.96 18.58
N ALA A 39 11.51 2.62 18.44
CA ALA A 39 11.32 1.71 19.55
C ALA A 39 12.55 1.73 20.47
N GLY A 40 12.34 2.04 21.75
CA GLY A 40 13.39 1.97 22.76
C GLY A 40 13.65 0.53 23.22
N GLU A 41 12.64 -0.33 23.11
CA GLU A 41 12.70 -1.73 23.49
C GLU A 41 11.90 -2.64 22.53
N ASP A 42 12.22 -3.94 22.53
CA ASP A 42 11.56 -4.93 21.65
C ASP A 42 10.04 -4.99 21.83
N ARG A 43 9.54 -4.75 23.06
CA ARG A 43 8.09 -4.75 23.34
C ARG A 43 7.33 -3.64 22.60
N GLU A 44 8.00 -2.54 22.29
CA GLU A 44 7.40 -1.36 21.65
C GLU A 44 7.39 -1.50 20.13
N ARG A 45 8.25 -2.38 19.60
CA ARG A 45 8.55 -2.50 18.17
C ARG A 45 7.33 -2.77 17.31
N ALA A 46 6.38 -3.56 17.79
CA ALA A 46 5.13 -3.82 17.07
C ALA A 46 4.29 -2.55 16.91
N LEU A 47 4.14 -1.78 17.99
CA LEU A 47 3.37 -0.54 18.00
C LEU A 47 4.07 0.54 17.15
N CYS A 48 5.38 0.72 17.31
CA CYS A 48 6.17 1.65 16.49
C CYS A 48 6.12 1.27 14.99
N SER A 49 6.14 -0.02 14.67
CA SER A 49 6.00 -0.50 13.28
C SER A 49 4.64 -0.14 12.67
N ASN A 50 3.56 -0.35 13.43
CA ASN A 50 2.22 0.04 13.00
C ASN A 50 2.12 1.56 12.82
N ALA A 51 2.69 2.34 13.74
CA ALA A 51 2.68 3.79 13.65
C ALA A 51 3.43 4.31 12.41
N CYS A 52 4.65 3.82 12.17
CA CYS A 52 5.46 4.23 11.00
C CYS A 52 4.84 3.78 9.67
N LEU A 53 4.11 2.66 9.68
CA LEU A 53 3.32 2.22 8.53
C LEU A 53 2.15 3.17 8.27
N LEU A 54 1.38 3.52 9.31
CA LEU A 54 0.22 4.42 9.18
C LEU A 54 0.62 5.83 8.77
N ALA A 55 1.77 6.32 9.24
CA ALA A 55 2.30 7.63 8.82
C ALA A 55 2.47 7.75 7.30
N ARG A 56 2.68 6.63 6.61
CA ARG A 56 2.81 6.58 5.14
C ARG A 56 1.53 6.16 4.45
N ALA A 57 0.77 5.25 5.07
CA ALA A 57 -0.38 4.63 4.45
C ALA A 57 -1.67 5.46 4.60
N LEU A 58 -1.77 6.27 5.64
CA LEU A 58 -2.94 7.10 5.91
C LEU A 58 -2.80 8.46 5.25
N GLU A 59 -3.69 8.74 4.31
CA GLU A 59 -3.69 9.98 3.53
C GLU A 59 -5.03 10.69 3.63
N GLN A 60 -5.00 12.01 3.41
CA GLN A 60 -6.21 12.76 3.12
C GLN A 60 -6.80 12.28 1.79
N GLU A 61 -8.10 12.01 1.78
CA GLU A 61 -8.77 11.39 0.63
C GLU A 61 -8.75 12.29 -0.62
N GLU A 62 -8.89 13.60 -0.46
CA GLU A 62 -8.94 14.56 -1.56
C GLU A 62 -7.54 14.95 -2.07
N GLU A 63 -6.59 15.18 -1.16
CA GLU A 63 -5.26 15.69 -1.51
C GLU A 63 -4.22 14.59 -1.74
N HIS A 64 -4.52 13.35 -1.34
CA HIS A 64 -3.56 12.22 -1.34
C HIS A 64 -2.23 12.55 -0.65
N LYS A 65 -2.30 13.35 0.42
CA LYS A 65 -1.16 13.71 1.26
C LYS A 65 -1.18 12.93 2.56
N PRO A 66 -0.02 12.49 3.08
CA PRO A 66 0.07 11.88 4.40
C PRO A 66 -0.60 12.75 5.47
N VAL A 67 -1.42 12.12 6.32
CA VAL A 67 -2.07 12.81 7.46
C VAL A 67 -1.05 13.14 8.55
N PHE A 68 -0.03 12.29 8.68
CA PHE A 68 1.02 12.42 9.69
C PHE A 68 2.39 12.54 9.00
N SER A 69 3.31 13.28 9.62
CA SER A 69 4.67 13.45 9.11
C SER A 69 5.52 12.20 9.24
N ASP A 70 5.32 11.43 10.31
CA ASP A 70 6.15 10.31 10.73
C ASP A 70 5.42 9.44 11.78
N GLY A 71 6.02 8.32 12.16
CA GLY A 71 5.46 7.40 13.15
C GLY A 71 5.34 8.00 14.56
N ARG A 72 6.19 8.97 14.92
CA ARG A 72 6.08 9.65 16.23
C ARG A 72 4.84 10.53 16.28
N ALA A 73 4.52 11.24 15.21
CA ALA A 73 3.29 12.01 15.09
C ALA A 73 2.04 11.12 15.21
N VAL A 74 2.08 9.90 14.66
CA VAL A 74 1.00 8.91 14.82
C VAL A 74 0.84 8.49 16.28
N LEU A 75 1.95 8.14 16.97
CA LEU A 75 1.91 7.74 18.39
C LEU A 75 1.40 8.88 19.31
N ALA A 76 1.68 10.12 18.94
CA ALA A 76 1.21 11.29 19.70
C ALA A 76 -0.25 11.65 19.41
N GLY A 77 -0.74 11.34 18.20
CA GLY A 77 -2.05 11.78 17.71
C GLY A 77 -3.17 10.74 17.79
N LEU A 78 -2.85 9.45 17.90
CA LEU A 78 -3.83 8.35 17.90
C LEU A 78 -3.70 7.48 19.14
N THR A 79 -4.82 6.87 19.55
CA THR A 79 -4.80 5.85 20.59
C THR A 79 -4.25 4.52 20.08
N VAL A 80 -3.86 3.63 20.99
CA VAL A 80 -3.39 2.28 20.65
C VAL A 80 -4.47 1.49 19.89
N GLU A 81 -5.73 1.65 20.27
CA GLU A 81 -6.89 1.02 19.62
C GLU A 81 -7.09 1.51 18.19
N GLU A 82 -6.95 2.82 17.96
CA GLU A 82 -7.04 3.40 16.62
C GLU A 82 -5.91 2.91 15.72
N ILE A 83 -4.67 2.91 16.23
CA ILE A 83 -3.50 2.40 15.51
C ILE A 83 -3.71 0.93 15.14
N GLY A 84 -4.14 0.09 16.09
CA GLY A 84 -4.40 -1.33 15.84
C GLY A 84 -5.53 -1.55 14.83
N GLY A 85 -6.61 -0.78 14.93
CA GLY A 85 -7.75 -0.85 14.01
C GLY A 85 -7.37 -0.45 12.58
N LEU A 86 -6.66 0.65 12.41
CA LEU A 86 -6.21 1.14 11.11
C LEU A 86 -5.16 0.19 10.49
N ALA A 87 -4.20 -0.30 11.28
CA ALA A 87 -3.21 -1.27 10.79
C ALA A 87 -3.88 -2.57 10.32
N ARG A 88 -4.93 -3.04 11.02
CA ARG A 88 -5.72 -4.20 10.60
C ARG A 88 -6.45 -3.93 9.28
N ARG A 89 -7.11 -2.78 9.14
CA ARG A 89 -7.77 -2.38 7.88
C ARG A 89 -6.78 -2.30 6.72
N TRP A 90 -5.59 -1.76 6.96
CA TRP A 90 -4.54 -1.73 5.94
C TRP A 90 -4.09 -3.13 5.54
N SER A 91 -3.94 -4.05 6.50
CA SER A 91 -3.61 -5.45 6.19
C SER A 91 -4.70 -6.16 5.39
N GLN A 92 -5.97 -5.80 5.59
CA GLN A 92 -7.08 -6.31 4.78
C GLN A 92 -6.99 -5.78 3.35
N LEU A 93 -6.80 -4.47 3.17
CA LEU A 93 -6.57 -3.87 1.86
C LEU A 93 -5.43 -4.57 1.12
N ARG A 94 -4.30 -4.81 1.80
CA ARG A 94 -3.15 -5.53 1.20
C ARG A 94 -3.53 -6.93 0.73
N LEU A 95 -4.35 -7.65 1.49
CA LEU A 95 -4.76 -9.02 1.17
C LEU A 95 -5.76 -9.05 0.01
N GLU A 96 -6.73 -8.14 0.01
CA GLU A 96 -7.70 -7.99 -1.09
C GLU A 96 -7.03 -7.55 -2.40
N SER A 97 -5.91 -6.83 -2.27
CA SER A 97 -5.09 -6.38 -3.38
C SER A 97 -3.85 -7.24 -3.62
N ASP A 98 -3.82 -8.47 -3.14
CA ASP A 98 -2.85 -9.48 -3.58
C ASP A 98 -3.55 -10.37 -4.63
N PRO A 99 -3.07 -10.43 -5.89
CA PRO A 99 -3.70 -11.29 -6.89
C PRO A 99 -3.61 -12.79 -6.51
N GLY A 100 -2.76 -13.14 -5.54
CA GLY A 100 -2.58 -14.51 -5.07
C GLY A 100 -2.02 -15.44 -6.16
N LEU A 101 -1.81 -16.71 -5.80
CA LEU A 101 -1.47 -17.77 -6.74
C LEU A 101 -2.69 -18.48 -7.34
N ASN A 102 -3.91 -18.03 -7.00
CA ASN A 102 -5.19 -18.61 -7.41
C ASN A 102 -5.78 -17.95 -8.66
N VAL A 103 -4.97 -17.22 -9.44
CA VAL A 103 -5.38 -16.71 -10.74
C VAL A 103 -5.58 -17.90 -11.67
N THR A 104 -6.79 -18.08 -12.18
CA THR A 104 -7.09 -19.15 -13.13
C THR A 104 -6.35 -18.93 -14.46
N GLU A 105 -6.12 -19.99 -15.23
CA GLU A 105 -5.43 -19.88 -16.53
C GLU A 105 -6.15 -18.91 -17.49
N GLU A 106 -7.48 -18.86 -17.43
CA GLU A 106 -8.32 -17.93 -18.20
C GLU A 106 -8.13 -16.47 -17.77
N GLU A 107 -8.07 -16.19 -16.47
CA GLU A 107 -7.77 -14.85 -15.95
C GLU A 107 -6.35 -14.41 -16.33
N LEU A 108 -5.37 -15.32 -16.27
CA LEU A 108 -3.99 -15.05 -16.68
C LEU A 108 -3.88 -14.73 -18.17
N GLU A 109 -4.60 -15.46 -19.02
CA GLU A 109 -4.65 -15.17 -20.46
C GLU A 109 -5.29 -13.80 -20.74
N ASN A 110 -6.32 -13.42 -19.99
CA ASN A 110 -6.93 -12.09 -20.09
C ASN A 110 -5.97 -10.98 -19.64
N VAL A 111 -5.14 -11.20 -18.60
CA VAL A 111 -4.04 -10.29 -18.24
C VAL A 111 -3.08 -10.09 -19.40
N LYS A 112 -2.64 -11.20 -20.00
CA LYS A 112 -1.64 -11.19 -21.06
C LYS A 112 -2.13 -10.44 -22.30
N LYS A 113 -3.40 -10.63 -22.66
CA LYS A 113 -4.04 -9.94 -23.80
C LYS A 113 -4.17 -8.43 -23.53
N ASN A 114 -4.50 -8.02 -22.31
CA ASN A 114 -4.64 -6.60 -21.93
C ASN A 114 -3.30 -5.89 -21.66
N SER A 115 -2.23 -6.62 -21.38
CA SER A 115 -0.88 -6.07 -21.16
C SER A 115 -0.12 -5.79 -22.46
N GLY A 116 -0.63 -6.26 -23.61
CA GLY A 116 0.06 -6.25 -24.90
C GLY A 116 -0.11 -4.99 -25.77
N ALA A 117 -0.80 -3.95 -25.32
CA ALA A 117 -1.04 -2.76 -26.14
C ALA A 117 0.06 -1.69 -26.01
N THR A 118 0.90 -1.59 -27.07
CA THR A 118 1.91 -0.56 -27.44
C THR A 118 3.31 -0.69 -26.81
N ARG A 119 4.43 -0.74 -27.57
CA ARG A 119 4.83 0.02 -28.78
C ARG A 119 5.20 -0.87 -29.98
N LYS A 120 4.65 -0.57 -31.16
CA LYS A 120 5.32 -0.84 -32.44
C LYS A 120 6.58 0.03 -32.51
N SER A 121 7.72 -0.49 -32.06
CA SER A 121 9.02 0.01 -32.48
C SER A 121 9.45 -0.83 -33.68
N GLY A 122 9.30 -0.27 -34.87
CA GLY A 122 9.83 -0.86 -36.10
C GLY A 122 11.36 -0.89 -36.02
N CYS A 123 11.92 -2.06 -35.72
CA CYS A 123 13.34 -2.31 -35.94
C CYS A 123 13.48 -2.76 -37.39
N GLY A 124 13.73 -1.79 -38.28
CA GLY A 124 14.17 -2.06 -39.65
C GLY A 124 15.58 -2.64 -39.60
N GLY A 125 15.73 -3.89 -40.03
CA GLY A 125 17.01 -4.52 -40.25
C GLY A 125 17.77 -3.87 -41.41
N GLY A 126 19.09 -3.95 -41.33
CA GLY A 126 20.01 -3.59 -42.40
C GLY A 126 21.42 -3.97 -41.98
N CYS A 127 22.00 -4.89 -42.77
CA CYS A 127 23.28 -5.59 -42.67
C CYS A 127 24.48 -4.79 -42.16
#